data_AF-A0A968PDP5-F1
#
_entry.id   AF-A0A968PDP5-F1
#
_cell.length_a   1.000
_cell.length_b   1.000
_cell.length_c   1.000
_cell.angle_alpha   90.00
_cell.angle_beta   90.00
_cell.angle_gamma   90.00
#
_symmetry.space_group_name_H-M   'P 1'
#
loop_
_entity.id
_entity.type
_entity.pdbx_description
1 polymer ?
#
loop_
_entity_poly.entity_id
_entity_poly.type
_entity_poly.pdbx_seq_one_letter_code
_entity_poly.pdbx_strand_id
1 'polypeptide(L)'
;MISVDIAAAVLCDFGYSNEQIAVIGDIILATRLPQTPHTLLEQIIADADLDSLGREDFMERGENLRAEMAAFGTEVDDEEWLHEQIYFLEQHIYFTRAARHLRSAGKQRNIRALQAMLAKR
;
A
#
# COMPACT_ATOMS: atom_id res chain seq x y z
N MET A 1 16.40 -7.21 1.68
CA MET A 1 15.12 -6.84 2.35
C MET A 1 14.69 -8.12 3.02
N ILE A 2 14.49 -8.14 4.34
CA ILE A 2 14.39 -9.41 5.11
C ILE A 2 13.35 -10.37 4.52
N SER A 3 12.20 -9.87 4.02
CA SER A 3 11.18 -10.67 3.37
C SER A 3 11.67 -11.40 2.10
N VAL A 4 12.50 -10.78 1.27
CA VAL A 4 13.11 -11.40 0.08
C VAL A 4 14.06 -12.52 0.49
N ASP A 5 14.87 -12.27 1.52
CA ASP A 5 15.86 -13.23 2.00
C ASP A 5 15.17 -14.47 2.59
N ILE A 6 14.08 -14.27 3.34
CA ILE A 6 13.22 -15.35 3.86
C ILE A 6 12.57 -16.12 2.70
N ALA A 7 12.00 -15.44 1.71
CA ALA A 7 11.36 -16.08 0.57
C ALA A 7 12.36 -16.95 -0.21
N ALA A 8 13.55 -16.42 -0.49
CA ALA A 8 14.59 -17.15 -1.21
C ALA A 8 15.07 -18.40 -0.46
N ALA A 9 15.20 -18.31 0.87
CA ALA A 9 15.62 -19.45 1.70
C ALA A 9 14.58 -20.58 1.74
N VAL A 10 13.29 -20.26 1.63
CA VAL A 10 12.20 -21.21 1.82
C VAL A 10 11.68 -21.79 0.50
N LEU A 11 11.56 -20.99 -0.56
CA LEU A 11 10.86 -21.39 -1.79
C LEU A 11 11.57 -22.50 -2.58
N CYS A 12 12.89 -22.65 -2.42
CA CYS A 12 13.63 -23.75 -3.05
C CYS A 12 13.09 -25.12 -2.59
N ASP A 13 12.73 -25.25 -1.31
CA ASP A 13 12.18 -26.48 -0.73
C ASP A 13 10.77 -26.81 -1.25
N PHE A 14 10.09 -25.82 -1.87
CA PHE A 14 8.79 -25.98 -2.51
C PHE A 14 8.88 -26.24 -4.02
N GLY A 15 10.09 -26.42 -4.56
CA GLY A 15 10.31 -26.77 -5.97
C GLY A 15 10.31 -25.57 -6.93
N TYR A 16 10.45 -24.35 -6.41
CA TYR A 16 10.65 -23.16 -7.26
C TYR A 16 12.07 -23.14 -7.83
N SER A 17 12.19 -22.76 -9.11
CA SER A 17 13.50 -22.55 -9.73
C SER A 17 14.13 -21.25 -9.25
N ASN A 18 15.46 -21.14 -9.39
CA ASN A 18 16.19 -19.91 -9.03
C ASN A 18 15.68 -18.69 -9.81
N GLU A 19 15.27 -18.89 -11.07
CA GLU A 19 14.71 -17.83 -11.92
C GLU A 19 13.34 -17.38 -11.39
N GLN A 20 12.48 -18.31 -10.96
CA GLN A 20 11.20 -17.97 -10.35
C GLN A 20 11.38 -17.24 -9.02
N ILE A 21 12.33 -17.68 -8.19
CA ILE A 21 12.66 -17.04 -6.91
C ILE A 21 13.14 -15.60 -7.15
N ALA A 22 13.97 -15.37 -8.17
CA ALA A 22 14.41 -14.03 -8.54
C ALA A 22 13.22 -13.12 -8.90
N VAL A 23 12.30 -13.61 -9.75
CA VAL A 23 11.08 -12.86 -10.12
C VAL A 23 10.21 -12.57 -8.89
N ILE A 24 10.05 -13.54 -7.98
CA ILE A 24 9.31 -13.32 -6.73
C ILE A 24 9.99 -12.29 -5.85
N GLY A 25 11.33 -12.30 -5.80
CA GLY A 25 12.11 -11.27 -5.11
C GLY A 25 11.83 -9.88 -5.65
N ASP A 26 11.82 -9.70 -6.98
CA ASP A 26 11.50 -8.42 -7.62
C ASP A 26 10.06 -7.95 -7.33
N ILE A 27 9.10 -8.88 -7.33
CA ILE A 27 7.70 -8.62 -6.93
C ILE A 27 7.64 -8.12 -5.48
N ILE A 28 8.33 -8.77 -4.54
CA ILE A 28 8.36 -8.35 -3.14
C ILE A 28 9.01 -6.96 -3.01
N LEU A 29 10.10 -6.70 -3.74
CA LEU A 29 10.79 -5.41 -3.69
C LEU A 29 9.92 -4.27 -4.23
N ALA A 30 9.05 -4.54 -5.20
CA ALA A 30 8.16 -3.55 -5.79
C ALA A 30 7.10 -3.00 -4.83
N THR A 31 6.86 -3.63 -3.67
CA THR A 31 5.94 -3.08 -2.65
C THR A 31 6.56 -2.00 -1.77
N ARG A 32 7.90 -1.82 -1.83
CA ARG A 32 8.58 -0.77 -1.08
C ARG A 32 8.12 0.62 -1.52
N LEU A 33 7.83 1.50 -0.56
CA LEU A 33 7.49 2.90 -0.82
C LEU A 33 8.74 3.79 -0.98
N PRO A 34 8.74 4.76 -1.92
CA PRO A 34 7.77 4.90 -3.01
C PRO A 34 7.91 3.75 -4.01
N GLN A 35 6.78 3.25 -4.51
CA GLN A 35 6.75 2.10 -5.42
C GLN A 35 7.27 2.49 -6.82
N THR A 36 8.18 1.69 -7.36
CA THR A 36 8.74 1.86 -8.72
C THR A 36 8.70 0.55 -9.53
N PRO A 37 7.51 0.00 -9.81
CA PRO A 37 7.39 -1.29 -10.48
C PRO A 37 7.81 -1.21 -11.96
N HIS A 38 8.58 -2.21 -12.41
CA HIS A 38 9.13 -2.29 -13.77
C HIS A 38 8.38 -3.28 -14.66
N THR A 39 7.84 -4.37 -14.09
CA THR A 39 7.09 -5.39 -14.83
C THR A 39 5.60 -5.34 -14.52
N LEU A 40 4.79 -6.04 -15.33
CA LEU A 40 3.35 -6.14 -15.07
C LEU A 40 3.05 -6.83 -13.74
N LEU A 41 3.83 -7.84 -13.34
CA LEU A 41 3.63 -8.53 -12.06
C LEU A 41 3.92 -7.60 -10.88
N GLU A 42 4.99 -6.82 -10.96
CA GLU A 42 5.32 -5.79 -9.97
C GLU A 42 4.25 -4.70 -9.90
N GLN A 43 3.69 -4.27 -11.03
CA GLN A 43 2.58 -3.30 -11.05
C GLN A 43 1.33 -3.88 -10.38
N ILE A 44 1.01 -5.15 -10.65
CA ILE A 44 -0.15 -5.82 -10.06
C ILE A 44 0.01 -5.93 -8.55
N ILE A 45 1.17 -6.34 -8.05
CA ILE A 45 1.37 -6.48 -6.60
C ILE A 45 1.38 -5.12 -5.89
N ALA A 46 2.00 -4.10 -6.50
CA ALA A 46 2.02 -2.75 -5.95
C ALA A 46 0.60 -2.18 -5.81
N ASP A 47 -0.23 -2.37 -6.85
CA ASP A 47 -1.65 -1.99 -6.82
C ASP A 47 -2.46 -2.78 -5.79
N ALA A 48 -2.14 -4.07 -5.60
CA ALA A 48 -2.84 -4.95 -4.66
C ALA A 48 -2.50 -4.63 -3.20
N ASP A 49 -1.25 -4.27 -2.92
CA ASP A 49 -0.78 -3.88 -1.58
C ASP A 49 -1.49 -2.62 -1.08
N LEU A 50 -1.73 -1.66 -1.98
CA LEU A 50 -2.41 -0.39 -1.70
C LEU A 50 -3.88 -0.34 -2.18
N ASP A 51 -4.52 -1.49 -2.37
CA ASP A 51 -5.90 -1.55 -2.87
C ASP A 51 -6.91 -0.85 -1.95
N SER A 52 -6.59 -0.84 -0.65
CA SER A 52 -7.42 -0.30 0.43
C SER A 52 -7.67 1.19 0.30
N LEU A 53 -6.77 1.93 -0.35
CA LEU A 53 -6.90 3.38 -0.56
C LEU A 53 -8.18 3.74 -1.35
N GLY A 54 -8.66 2.83 -2.19
CA GLY A 54 -9.89 3.02 -2.97
C GLY A 54 -11.11 2.26 -2.46
N ARG A 55 -11.03 1.59 -1.30
CA ARG A 55 -12.14 0.81 -0.74
C ARG A 55 -13.00 1.62 0.22
N GLU A 56 -14.18 1.09 0.54
CA GLU A 56 -15.14 1.72 1.46
C GLU A 56 -14.71 1.61 2.92
N ASP A 57 -13.98 0.55 3.28
CA ASP A 57 -13.40 0.31 4.61
C ASP A 57 -12.06 1.04 4.82
N PHE A 58 -11.70 2.00 3.95
CA PHE A 58 -10.45 2.75 4.04
C PHE A 58 -10.26 3.42 5.41
N MET A 59 -11.29 4.10 5.92
CA MET A 59 -11.21 4.83 7.19
C MET A 59 -10.96 3.89 8.38
N GLU A 60 -11.67 2.76 8.43
CA GLU A 60 -11.49 1.75 9.47
C GLU A 60 -10.08 1.16 9.45
N ARG A 61 -9.57 0.83 8.24
CA ARG A 61 -8.21 0.33 8.08
C ARG A 61 -7.15 1.37 8.47
N GLY A 62 -7.41 2.64 8.19
CA GLY A 62 -6.58 3.75 8.63
C GLY A 62 -6.47 3.81 10.16
N GLU A 63 -7.59 3.77 10.87
CA GLU A 63 -7.58 3.77 12.34
C GLU A 63 -6.86 2.54 12.92
N ASN A 64 -7.03 1.36 12.31
CA ASN A 64 -6.28 0.16 12.71
C ASN A 64 -4.77 0.33 12.52
N LEU A 65 -4.34 0.93 11.40
CA LEU A 65 -2.93 1.23 11.15
C LEU A 65 -2.39 2.25 12.16
N ARG A 66 -3.15 3.30 12.46
CA ARG A 66 -2.78 4.31 13.46
C ARG A 66 -2.62 3.70 14.85
N ALA A 67 -3.54 2.81 15.24
CA ALA A 67 -3.45 2.09 16.50
C ALA A 67 -2.23 1.16 16.55
N GLU A 68 -1.92 0.48 15.44
CA GLU A 68 -0.70 -0.32 15.31
C GLU A 68 0.55 0.55 15.49
N MET A 69 0.64 1.69 14.79
CA MET A 69 1.76 2.64 14.94
C MET A 69 1.93 3.14 16.37
N ALA A 70 0.82 3.47 17.05
CA ALA A 70 0.85 3.89 18.44
C ALA A 70 1.37 2.78 19.37
N ALA A 71 0.98 1.52 19.12
CA ALA A 71 1.50 0.36 19.86
C ALA A 71 3.01 0.15 19.69
N PHE A 72 3.59 0.63 18.58
CA PHE A 72 5.03 0.65 18.33
C PHE A 72 5.73 1.96 18.76
N GLY A 73 5.02 2.87 19.44
CA GLY A 73 5.58 4.09 20.01
C GLY A 73 5.53 5.33 19.10
N THR A 74 4.81 5.25 17.98
CA THR A 74 4.55 6.40 17.09
C THR A 74 3.13 6.91 17.32
N GLU A 75 2.99 7.85 18.24
CA GLU A 75 1.73 8.57 18.44
C GLU A 75 1.67 9.76 17.46
N VAL A 76 0.57 9.85 16.72
CA VAL A 76 0.29 10.93 15.77
C VAL A 76 -1.02 11.57 16.20
N ASP A 77 -1.09 12.90 16.25
CA ASP A 77 -2.35 13.57 16.59
C ASP A 77 -3.37 13.51 15.43
N ASP A 78 -4.61 13.89 15.68
CA ASP A 78 -5.68 13.76 14.68
C ASP A 78 -5.47 14.63 13.45
N GLU A 79 -4.93 15.83 13.62
CA GLU A 79 -4.74 16.78 12.53
C GLU A 79 -3.57 16.34 11.65
N GLU A 80 -2.45 15.98 12.28
CA GLU A 80 -1.27 15.42 11.62
C GLU A 80 -1.64 14.14 10.85
N TRP A 81 -2.38 13.23 11.49
CA TRP A 81 -2.84 12.00 10.85
C TRP A 81 -3.67 12.27 9.59
N LEU A 82 -4.64 13.19 9.66
CA LEU A 82 -5.46 13.54 8.50
C LEU A 82 -4.62 14.13 7.37
N HIS A 83 -3.66 15.00 7.68
CA HIS A 83 -2.75 15.57 6.70
C HIS A 83 -1.88 14.51 6.02
N GLU A 84 -1.29 13.60 6.80
CA GLU A 84 -0.48 12.49 6.30
C GLU A 84 -1.29 11.56 5.39
N GLN A 85 -2.52 11.20 5.79
CA GLN A 85 -3.39 10.37 4.97
C GLN A 85 -3.76 11.06 3.65
N ILE A 86 -4.14 12.34 3.68
CA ILE A 86 -4.45 13.11 2.45
C ILE A 86 -3.23 13.13 1.54
N TYR A 87 -2.07 13.49 2.08
CA TYR A 87 -0.82 13.53 1.32
C TYR A 87 -0.49 12.17 0.68
N PHE A 88 -0.59 11.08 1.45
CA PHE A 88 -0.33 9.73 0.97
C PHE A 88 -1.26 9.34 -0.18
N LEU A 89 -2.57 9.61 -0.05
CA LEU A 89 -3.52 9.37 -1.13
C LEU A 89 -3.20 10.26 -2.34
N GLU A 90 -2.88 11.54 -2.18
CA GLU A 90 -2.62 12.42 -3.32
C GLU A 90 -1.35 12.05 -4.09
N GLN A 91 -0.30 11.56 -3.42
CA GLN A 91 0.95 11.14 -4.08
C GLN A 91 0.86 9.76 -4.73
N HIS A 92 0.02 8.86 -4.22
CA HIS A 92 -0.09 7.51 -4.77
C HIS A 92 -0.73 7.50 -6.18
N ILE A 93 -0.35 6.54 -7.03
CA ILE A 93 -1.03 6.25 -8.30
C ILE A 93 -1.25 4.75 -8.47
N TYR A 94 -2.35 4.35 -9.11
CA TYR A 94 -2.53 2.97 -9.54
C TYR A 94 -1.88 2.75 -10.91
N PHE A 95 -1.05 1.71 -11.02
CA PHE A 95 -0.23 1.41 -12.19
C PHE A 95 -1.02 0.71 -13.29
N THR A 96 -1.82 -0.29 -12.94
CA THR A 96 -2.59 -1.08 -13.89
C THR A 96 -3.90 -0.40 -14.30
N ARG A 97 -4.38 -0.71 -15.51
CA ARG A 97 -5.70 -0.24 -15.98
C ARG A 97 -6.83 -0.75 -15.09
N ALA A 98 -6.72 -2.00 -14.61
CA ALA A 98 -7.73 -2.62 -13.77
C ALA A 98 -7.87 -1.90 -12.42
N ALA A 99 -6.74 -1.68 -11.70
CA ALA A 99 -6.77 -0.99 -10.42
C ALA A 99 -7.27 0.46 -10.56
N ARG A 100 -6.83 1.20 -11.59
CA ARG A 100 -7.38 2.54 -11.88
C ARG A 100 -8.90 2.53 -12.04
N HIS A 101 -9.43 1.57 -12.80
CA HIS A 101 -10.88 1.45 -12.99
C HIS A 101 -11.62 1.10 -11.69
N LEU A 102 -11.07 0.19 -10.90
CA LEU A 102 -11.72 -0.33 -9.68
C LEU A 102 -11.61 0.63 -8.48
N ARG A 103 -10.54 1.43 -8.39
CA ARG A 103 -10.16 2.09 -7.14
C ARG A 103 -10.02 3.61 -7.22
N SER A 104 -9.77 4.21 -8.39
CA SER A 104 -9.55 5.66 -8.48
C SER A 104 -10.74 6.48 -7.99
N ALA A 105 -11.97 6.07 -8.34
CA ALA A 105 -13.17 6.78 -7.90
C ALA A 105 -13.38 6.69 -6.38
N GLY A 106 -13.12 5.53 -5.78
CA GLY A 106 -13.18 5.35 -4.32
C GLY A 106 -12.12 6.16 -3.60
N LYS A 107 -10.89 6.14 -4.12
CA LYS A 107 -9.77 6.92 -3.59
C LYS A 107 -10.08 8.42 -3.55
N GLN A 108 -10.68 8.95 -4.61
CA GLN A 108 -11.11 10.36 -4.64
C GLN A 108 -12.27 10.66 -3.67
N ARG A 109 -13.16 9.70 -3.38
CA ARG A 109 -14.17 9.86 -2.33
C ARG A 109 -13.50 9.92 -0.95
N ASN A 110 -12.53 9.06 -0.70
CA ASN A 110 -11.79 9.01 0.57
C ASN A 110 -11.01 10.31 0.82
N ILE A 111 -10.29 10.83 -0.19
CA ILE A 111 -9.62 12.14 -0.09
C ILE A 111 -10.59 13.26 0.32
N ARG A 112 -11.74 13.35 -0.36
CA ARG A 112 -12.76 14.38 -0.06
C ARG A 112 -13.34 14.23 1.34
N ALA A 113 -13.53 12.99 1.80
CA ALA A 113 -14.02 12.73 3.15
C ALA A 113 -13.00 13.20 4.21
N LEU A 114 -11.71 12.88 4.04
CA LEU A 114 -10.63 13.35 4.92
C LEU A 114 -10.54 14.88 4.95
N GLN A 115 -10.56 15.53 3.78
CA GLN A 115 -10.54 17.00 3.67
C GLN A 115 -11.74 17.64 4.38
N ALA A 116 -12.93 17.03 4.29
CA ALA A 116 -14.12 17.51 4.98
C ALA A 116 -14.07 17.30 6.51
N MET A 117 -13.35 16.27 6.98
CA MET A 117 -13.10 16.06 8.41
C MET A 117 -12.14 17.11 8.96
N LEU A 118 -11.08 17.42 8.20
CA LEU A 118 -10.09 18.45 8.55
C LEU A 118 -10.72 19.85 8.60
N ALA A 119 -11.55 20.22 7.61
CA ALA A 119 -12.19 21.53 7.57
C ALA A 119 -13.28 21.78 8.64
N LYS A 120 -13.67 20.74 9.40
CA LYS A 120 -14.65 20.84 10.50
C LYS A 120 -14.00 21.04 11.87
N ARG A 121 -12.66 20.97 11.93
CA ARG A 121 -11.88 21.28 13.13
C ARG A 121 -11.50 22.75 13.12
#